data_AF-A0A7S4Q7S0-F1
#
_entry.id   AF-A0A7S4Q7S0-F1
#
_cell.length_a   1.000
_cell.length_b   1.000
_cell.length_c   1.000
_cell.angle_alpha   90.00
_cell.angle_beta   90.00
_cell.angle_gamma   90.00
#
_symmetry.space_group_name_H-M   'P 1'
#
loop_
_entity.id
_entity.type
_entity.pdbx_description
1 polymer ?
#
loop_
_entity_poly.entity_id
_entity_poly.type
_entity_poly.pdbx_seq_one_letter_code
_entity_poly.pdbx_strand_id
1 'polypeptide(L)'
;VGDGPSYAGALQRRVGARRALALTGTRLSRSDRIRIVSNSVRCSDPSASKAMHPAVGDEWPAVLPAGERDLGGNARGESWRDVTVHLPGEYHVCWCGAGLGGCDGDGDFLVHAATLVVKGPDPTPQPQRCVTGVLCTVTVQGTGLSIADR
;
A
#
# COMPACT_ATOMS: atom_id res chain seq x y z
N VAL A 1 -21.95 -10.14 -13.55
CA VAL A 1 -21.32 -9.44 -12.41
C VAL A 1 -20.23 -10.37 -11.90
N GLY A 2 -18.96 -9.95 -11.97
CA GLY A 2 -17.84 -10.80 -11.55
C GLY A 2 -17.70 -10.83 -10.04
N ASP A 3 -17.27 -11.96 -9.48
CA ASP A 3 -16.93 -12.08 -8.07
C ASP A 3 -15.60 -11.35 -7.78
N GLY A 4 -15.49 -10.74 -6.60
CA GLY A 4 -14.31 -9.99 -6.17
C GLY A 4 -14.59 -8.52 -5.84
N PRO A 5 -13.53 -7.75 -5.56
CA PRO A 5 -13.63 -6.34 -5.22
C PRO A 5 -13.98 -5.50 -6.45
N SER A 6 -14.80 -4.47 -6.24
CA SER A 6 -14.91 -3.38 -7.19
C SER A 6 -13.66 -2.49 -7.11
N TYR A 7 -13.25 -1.91 -8.24
CA TYR A 7 -12.11 -1.00 -8.25
C TYR A 7 -12.39 0.22 -7.36
N ALA A 8 -11.63 0.35 -6.27
CA ALA A 8 -11.82 1.39 -5.26
C ALA A 8 -11.20 2.74 -5.66
N GLY A 9 -10.57 2.84 -6.83
CA GLY A 9 -9.91 4.06 -7.28
C GLY A 9 -8.61 4.35 -6.53
N ALA A 10 -8.25 5.65 -6.49
CA ALA A 10 -7.04 6.14 -5.85
C ALA A 10 -7.27 6.47 -4.36
N LEU A 11 -6.58 5.75 -3.47
CA LEU A 11 -6.63 5.93 -2.02
C LEU A 11 -5.43 6.73 -1.53
N GLN A 12 -5.69 7.93 -1.02
CA GLN A 12 -4.64 8.82 -0.51
C GLN A 12 -4.12 8.32 0.86
N ARG A 13 -2.81 8.27 1.01
CA ARG A 13 -2.10 7.86 2.23
C ARG A 13 -0.96 8.81 2.53
N ARG A 14 -0.56 8.83 3.80
CA ARG A 14 0.68 9.48 4.24
C ARG A 14 1.73 8.40 4.48
N VAL A 15 2.98 8.68 4.16
CA VAL A 15 4.12 7.82 4.50
C VAL A 15 4.08 7.46 5.99
N GLY A 16 4.26 6.18 6.31
CA GLY A 16 4.32 5.66 7.69
C GLY A 16 2.98 5.64 8.44
N ALA A 17 1.89 6.11 7.84
CA ALA A 17 0.60 6.12 8.51
C ALA A 17 -0.04 4.71 8.51
N ARG A 18 -0.26 4.17 9.71
CA ARG A 18 -1.07 2.96 9.93
C ARG A 18 -2.53 3.25 9.56
N ARG A 19 -3.00 2.68 8.45
CA ARG A 19 -4.36 2.90 7.93
C ARG A 19 -4.95 1.58 7.46
N ALA A 20 -6.20 1.32 7.83
CA ALA A 20 -6.91 0.18 7.28
C ALA A 20 -7.15 0.36 5.77
N LEU A 21 -6.85 -0.67 4.99
CA LEU A 21 -7.24 -0.77 3.59
C LEU A 21 -8.54 -1.56 3.53
N ALA A 22 -9.62 -0.95 3.03
CA ALA A 22 -10.90 -1.60 2.88
C ALA A 22 -11.26 -1.71 1.39
N LEU A 23 -11.73 -2.88 0.99
CA LEU A 23 -12.25 -3.13 -0.35
C LEU A 23 -13.72 -3.55 -0.24
N THR A 24 -14.54 -3.07 -1.17
CA THR A 24 -15.96 -3.43 -1.29
C THR A 24 -16.19 -4.19 -2.58
N GLY A 25 -17.16 -5.10 -2.61
CA GLY A 25 -17.44 -5.88 -3.81
C GLY A 25 -18.52 -6.92 -3.61
N THR A 26 -18.37 -8.05 -4.31
CA THR A 26 -19.31 -9.17 -4.26
C THR A 26 -18.56 -10.47 -4.03
N ARG A 27 -19.10 -11.32 -3.14
CA ARG A 27 -18.50 -12.61 -2.75
C ARG A 27 -17.05 -12.49 -2.27
N LEU A 28 -16.73 -11.39 -1.58
CA LEU A 28 -15.46 -11.30 -0.86
C LEU A 28 -15.40 -12.36 0.24
N SER A 29 -14.20 -12.86 0.49
CA SER A 29 -13.98 -13.90 1.48
C SER A 29 -12.81 -13.54 2.39
N ARG A 30 -12.87 -14.05 3.62
CA ARG A 30 -11.77 -13.95 4.59
C ARG A 30 -10.52 -14.69 4.13
N SER A 31 -10.66 -15.62 3.20
CA SER A 31 -9.53 -16.34 2.61
C SER A 31 -8.87 -15.60 1.45
N ASP A 32 -9.47 -14.51 0.97
CA ASP A 32 -8.86 -13.69 -0.09
C ASP A 32 -7.50 -13.16 0.38
N ARG A 33 -6.67 -12.66 -0.53
CA ARG A 33 -5.40 -12.01 -0.18
C ARG A 33 -5.19 -10.75 -1.01
N ILE A 34 -4.33 -9.88 -0.50
CA ILE A 34 -3.81 -8.74 -1.26
C ILE A 34 -2.30 -8.78 -1.31
N ARG A 35 -1.75 -8.19 -2.38
CA ARG A 35 -0.36 -7.80 -2.51
C ARG A 35 -0.32 -6.35 -2.99
N ILE A 36 0.58 -5.57 -2.42
CA ILE A 36 0.80 -4.19 -2.83
C ILE A 36 2.13 -4.16 -3.56
N VAL A 37 2.11 -3.70 -4.80
CA VAL A 37 3.25 -3.68 -5.72
C VAL A 37 3.48 -2.27 -6.26
N SER A 38 4.64 -2.00 -6.86
CA SER A 38 4.92 -0.72 -7.53
C SER A 38 3.89 -0.44 -8.64
N ASN A 39 3.61 0.83 -8.95
CA ASN A 39 2.73 1.21 -10.08
C ASN A 39 3.24 0.73 -11.46
N SER A 40 4.53 0.44 -11.57
CA SER A 40 5.14 -0.08 -12.80
C SER A 40 4.88 -1.59 -12.98
N VAL A 41 4.39 -2.25 -11.94
CA VAL A 41 4.13 -3.70 -11.91
C VAL A 41 2.64 -3.94 -12.07
N ARG A 42 2.26 -4.67 -13.13
CA ARG A 42 0.87 -5.10 -13.31
C ARG A 42 0.52 -6.20 -12.31
N CYS A 43 -0.71 -6.20 -11.83
CA CYS A 43 -1.27 -7.35 -11.15
C CYS A 43 -1.20 -8.58 -12.08
N SER A 44 -0.95 -9.75 -11.50
CA SER A 44 -0.61 -11.02 -12.16
C SER A 44 0.76 -11.13 -12.84
N ASP A 45 1.65 -10.15 -12.69
CA ASP A 45 3.01 -10.30 -13.22
C ASP A 45 3.74 -11.44 -12.48
N PRO A 46 4.16 -12.51 -13.18
CA PRO A 46 4.67 -13.72 -12.54
C PRO A 46 6.04 -13.53 -11.88
N SER A 47 6.73 -12.41 -12.11
CA SER A 47 8.04 -12.13 -11.51
C SER A 47 7.97 -10.94 -10.56
N ALA A 48 7.39 -9.84 -11.00
CA ALA A 48 7.42 -8.58 -10.29
C ALA A 48 6.27 -8.42 -9.27
N SER A 49 5.15 -9.14 -9.43
CA SER A 49 4.03 -9.13 -8.47
C SER A 49 4.06 -10.25 -7.44
N LYS A 50 5.18 -10.99 -7.39
CA LYS A 50 5.39 -12.15 -6.53
C LYS A 50 5.42 -11.83 -5.04
N ALA A 51 6.04 -10.72 -4.68
CA ALA A 51 6.22 -10.33 -3.29
C ALA A 51 5.49 -9.02 -3.00
N MET A 52 5.12 -8.84 -1.73
CA MET A 52 4.76 -7.54 -1.20
C MET A 52 5.93 -6.57 -1.43
N HIS A 53 5.63 -5.35 -1.87
CA HIS A 53 6.68 -4.33 -2.07
C HIS A 53 7.41 -4.05 -0.74
N PRO A 54 8.75 -3.92 -0.70
CA PRO A 54 9.52 -3.70 0.53
C PRO A 54 9.17 -2.43 1.31
N ALA A 55 8.48 -1.48 0.67
CA ALA A 55 7.93 -0.30 1.33
C ALA A 55 6.76 -0.60 2.28
N VAL A 56 6.17 -1.79 2.20
CA VAL A 56 4.94 -2.14 2.91
C VAL A 56 5.28 -3.09 4.06
N GLY A 57 5.13 -2.61 5.28
CA GLY A 57 5.52 -3.35 6.48
C GLY A 57 5.22 -2.58 7.76
N ASP A 58 5.40 -3.24 8.89
CA ASP A 58 5.13 -2.68 10.22
C ASP A 58 6.17 -1.63 10.66
N GLU A 59 7.42 -1.81 10.25
CA GLU A 59 8.55 -0.91 10.46
C GLU A 59 9.32 -0.63 9.15
N TRP A 60 10.26 0.32 9.16
CA TRP A 60 11.12 0.64 8.00
C TRP A 60 12.59 0.40 8.34
N PRO A 61 13.32 -0.44 7.58
CA PRO A 61 12.85 -1.27 6.45
C PRO A 61 11.85 -2.35 6.92
N ALA A 62 10.90 -2.72 6.06
CA ALA A 62 9.88 -3.71 6.39
C ALA A 62 10.52 -5.07 6.76
N VAL A 63 10.39 -5.46 8.03
CA VAL A 63 10.88 -6.75 8.54
C VAL A 63 9.73 -7.75 8.66
N LEU A 64 8.52 -7.29 8.98
CA LEU A 64 7.31 -8.12 9.03
C LEU A 64 6.23 -7.56 8.10
N PRO A 65 5.37 -8.44 7.54
CA PRO A 65 4.24 -8.00 6.73
C PRO A 65 3.23 -7.23 7.59
N ALA A 66 2.90 -6.00 7.19
CA ALA A 66 1.77 -5.25 7.71
C ALA A 66 0.51 -5.50 6.86
N GLY A 67 -0.65 -5.18 7.41
CA GLY A 67 -1.93 -5.45 6.74
C GLY A 67 -2.61 -6.71 7.22
N GLU A 68 -2.60 -7.01 8.53
CA GLU A 68 -3.32 -8.16 9.08
C GLU A 68 -4.80 -8.07 8.70
N ARG A 69 -5.39 -9.16 8.19
CA ARG A 69 -6.78 -9.13 7.76
C ARG A 69 -7.71 -8.87 8.95
N ASP A 70 -8.71 -8.03 8.73
CA ASP A 70 -9.81 -7.89 9.65
C ASP A 70 -10.80 -9.05 9.53
N LEU A 71 -10.96 -9.83 10.61
CA LEU A 71 -11.92 -10.93 10.70
C LEU A 71 -13.38 -10.44 10.72
N GLY A 72 -13.64 -9.13 10.83
CA GLY A 72 -14.98 -8.55 10.77
C GLY A 72 -15.58 -8.42 9.36
N GLY A 73 -14.84 -8.78 8.31
CA GLY A 73 -15.28 -8.73 6.92
C GLY A 73 -16.49 -9.63 6.60
N ASN A 74 -17.18 -9.30 5.51
CA ASN A 74 -18.30 -10.05 4.95
C ASN A 74 -18.23 -10.10 3.41
N ALA A 75 -19.18 -10.78 2.78
CA ALA A 75 -19.22 -10.98 1.33
C ALA A 75 -19.29 -9.70 0.47
N ARG A 76 -19.51 -8.53 1.08
CA ARG A 76 -19.56 -7.22 0.43
C ARG A 76 -18.41 -6.28 0.80
N GLY A 77 -17.66 -6.59 1.85
CA GLY A 77 -16.61 -5.72 2.35
C GLY A 77 -15.59 -6.47 3.19
N GLU A 78 -14.32 -6.30 2.86
CA GLU A 78 -13.18 -6.88 3.56
C GLU A 78 -12.15 -5.78 3.83
N SER A 79 -11.39 -5.91 4.91
CA SER A 79 -10.34 -4.93 5.22
C SER A 79 -9.08 -5.57 5.80
N TRP A 80 -7.97 -4.85 5.67
CA TRP A 80 -6.65 -5.19 6.19
C TRP A 80 -6.20 -4.05 7.09
N ARG A 81 -5.93 -4.36 8.36
CA ARG A 81 -5.61 -3.39 9.41
C ARG A 81 -4.16 -2.98 9.35
N ASP A 82 -3.88 -1.76 9.78
CA ASP A 82 -2.52 -1.24 9.96
C ASP A 82 -1.61 -1.35 8.72
N VAL A 83 -2.19 -1.34 7.52
CA VAL A 83 -1.41 -1.27 6.27
C VAL A 83 -0.62 0.03 6.30
N THR A 84 0.70 -0.11 6.25
CA THR A 84 1.65 0.99 6.39
C THR A 84 2.61 0.95 5.21
N VAL A 85 2.80 2.09 4.55
CA VAL A 85 3.73 2.25 3.42
C VAL A 85 4.74 3.33 3.74
N HIS A 86 6.01 2.97 3.75
CA HIS A 86 7.11 3.80 4.27
C HIS A 86 7.82 4.63 3.21
N LEU A 87 7.51 4.41 1.93
CA LEU A 87 8.03 5.20 0.83
C LEU A 87 6.91 5.98 0.14
N PRO A 88 7.15 7.25 -0.22
CA PRO A 88 6.22 8.00 -1.06
C PRO A 88 6.19 7.40 -2.47
N GLY A 89 5.04 7.50 -3.13
CA GLY A 89 4.85 6.99 -4.48
C GLY A 89 3.46 6.40 -4.71
N GLU A 90 3.30 5.78 -5.87
CA GLU A 90 2.07 5.09 -6.25
C GLU A 90 2.26 3.59 -6.24
N TYR A 91 1.26 2.88 -5.74
CA TYR A 91 1.27 1.43 -5.60
C TYR A 91 -0.04 0.83 -6.10
N HIS A 92 0.03 -0.35 -6.71
CA HIS A 92 -1.14 -1.12 -7.08
C HIS A 92 -1.49 -2.12 -5.98
N VAL A 93 -2.76 -2.16 -5.59
CA VAL A 93 -3.32 -3.19 -4.73
C VAL A 93 -3.85 -4.29 -5.63
N CYS A 94 -3.13 -5.40 -5.66
CA CYS A 94 -3.52 -6.60 -6.37
C CYS A 94 -4.26 -7.54 -5.42
N TRP A 95 -5.37 -8.11 -5.88
CA TRP A 95 -6.22 -9.00 -5.11
C TRP A 95 -6.25 -10.39 -5.73
N CYS A 96 -6.27 -11.39 -4.85
CA CYS A 96 -6.54 -12.78 -5.16
C CYS A 96 -7.74 -13.26 -4.35
N GLY A 97 -8.67 -13.94 -5.03
CA GLY A 97 -9.82 -14.60 -4.40
C GLY A 97 -9.55 -16.06 -4.14
N ALA A 98 -9.73 -16.53 -2.90
CA ALA A 98 -9.47 -17.93 -2.56
C ALA A 98 -10.37 -18.93 -3.32
N GLY A 99 -11.53 -18.49 -3.81
CA GLY A 99 -12.42 -19.30 -4.64
C GLY A 99 -11.94 -19.53 -6.09
N LEU A 100 -10.83 -18.92 -6.50
CA LEU A 100 -10.33 -18.96 -7.89
C LEU A 100 -9.14 -19.90 -8.12
N GLY A 101 -8.72 -20.69 -7.12
CA GLY A 101 -7.62 -21.66 -7.26
C GLY A 101 -6.52 -21.59 -6.20
N GLY A 102 -6.75 -20.85 -5.10
CA GLY A 102 -5.73 -20.55 -4.08
C GLY A 102 -5.12 -19.17 -4.30
N CYS A 103 -4.33 -18.69 -3.33
CA CYS A 103 -3.64 -17.39 -3.44
C CYS A 103 -2.12 -17.53 -3.28
N ASP A 104 -1.60 -18.71 -3.58
CA ASP A 104 -0.23 -19.12 -3.30
C ASP A 104 0.72 -18.83 -4.47
N GLY A 105 0.20 -18.77 -5.69
CA GLY A 105 0.90 -18.42 -6.91
C GLY A 105 0.85 -16.92 -7.23
N ASP A 106 1.83 -16.48 -8.01
CA ASP A 106 1.99 -15.07 -8.38
C ASP A 106 0.95 -14.61 -9.39
N GLY A 107 0.58 -15.52 -10.30
CA GLY A 107 -0.51 -15.32 -11.25
C GLY A 107 -1.90 -15.25 -10.60
N ASP A 108 -2.04 -15.58 -9.30
CA ASP A 108 -3.36 -15.65 -8.65
C ASP A 108 -3.89 -14.24 -8.28
N PHE A 109 -2.99 -13.24 -8.21
CA PHE A 109 -3.33 -11.86 -7.88
C PHE A 109 -3.74 -11.06 -9.14
N LEU A 110 -4.80 -11.51 -9.78
CA LEU A 110 -5.25 -11.03 -11.10
C LEU A 110 -5.91 -9.65 -11.09
N VAL A 111 -6.50 -9.26 -9.95
CA VAL A 111 -7.40 -8.10 -9.91
C VAL A 111 -6.68 -6.89 -9.36
N HIS A 112 -6.55 -5.83 -10.16
CA HIS A 112 -6.16 -4.51 -9.67
C HIS A 112 -7.35 -3.87 -8.94
N ALA A 113 -7.34 -3.96 -7.61
CA ALA A 113 -8.46 -3.58 -6.76
C ALA A 113 -8.45 -2.11 -6.36
N ALA A 114 -7.27 -1.49 -6.22
CA ALA A 114 -7.12 -0.07 -5.86
C ALA A 114 -5.72 0.44 -6.20
N THR A 115 -5.56 1.75 -6.25
CA THR A 115 -4.23 2.40 -6.34
C THR A 115 -3.98 3.19 -5.06
N LEU A 116 -2.87 2.93 -4.36
CA LEU A 116 -2.46 3.74 -3.22
C LEU A 116 -1.61 4.90 -3.72
N VAL A 117 -1.94 6.12 -3.30
CA VAL A 117 -1.14 7.32 -3.56
C VAL A 117 -0.57 7.78 -2.22
N VAL A 118 0.71 7.47 -1.99
CA VAL A 118 1.40 7.72 -0.73
C VAL A 118 2.20 9.02 -0.86
N LYS A 119 1.83 10.00 -0.05
CA LYS A 119 2.47 11.33 0.01
C LYS A 119 3.30 11.46 1.28
N GLY A 120 4.42 12.16 1.18
CA GLY A 120 5.32 12.35 2.30
C GLY A 120 6.73 12.76 1.86
N PRO A 121 7.61 13.02 2.84
CA PRO A 121 9.00 13.37 2.58
C PRO A 121 9.75 12.21 1.92
N ASP A 122 10.78 12.54 1.15
CA ASP A 122 11.69 11.54 0.59
C ASP A 122 12.49 10.87 1.71
N PRO A 123 12.68 9.54 1.67
CA PRO A 123 13.36 8.79 2.72
C PRO A 123 14.85 9.11 2.85
N THR A 124 15.45 9.70 1.81
CA THR A 124 16.88 10.04 1.74
C THR A 124 17.05 11.55 1.60
N PRO A 125 16.81 12.32 2.67
CA PRO A 125 17.00 13.77 2.62
C PRO A 125 18.47 14.11 2.42
N GLN A 126 18.75 15.17 1.65
CA GLN A 126 20.11 15.68 1.53
C GLN A 126 20.60 16.21 2.91
N PRO A 127 21.87 15.96 3.29
CA PRO A 127 22.41 16.48 4.54
C PRO A 127 22.34 18.00 4.59
N GLN A 128 21.62 18.55 5.58
CA GLN A 128 21.54 19.99 5.80
C GLN A 128 22.49 20.39 6.92
N ARG A 129 23.41 21.33 6.64
CA ARG A 129 24.39 21.81 7.62
C ARG A 129 23.88 23.08 8.28
N CYS A 130 23.33 22.94 9.48
CA CYS A 130 23.03 24.08 10.33
C CYS A 130 24.13 24.21 11.39
N VAL A 131 24.61 25.44 11.59
CA VAL A 131 25.59 25.77 12.63
C VAL A 131 24.93 26.63 13.71
N THR A 132 25.37 26.47 14.96
CA THR A 132 24.79 27.16 16.11
C THR A 132 24.91 28.68 15.95
N GLY A 133 23.83 29.40 16.24
CA GLY A 133 23.78 30.87 16.20
C GLY A 133 23.56 31.47 14.80
N VAL A 134 23.45 30.66 13.75
CA VAL A 134 23.15 31.12 12.39
C VAL A 134 21.74 30.68 12.00
N LEU A 135 20.96 31.61 11.44
CA LEU A 135 19.62 31.31 10.94
C LEU A 135 19.74 30.34 9.75
N CYS A 136 19.18 29.15 9.92
CA CYS A 136 19.27 28.05 8.97
C CYS A 136 17.90 27.75 8.38
N THR A 137 17.83 27.54 7.07
CA THR A 137 16.60 27.08 6.41
C THR A 137 16.67 25.56 6.24
N VAL A 138 15.71 24.86 6.83
CA VAL A 138 15.52 23.42 6.64
C VAL A 138 14.60 23.22 5.42
N THR A 139 15.01 22.35 4.52
CA THR A 139 14.29 22.06 3.27
C THR A 139 13.88 20.60 3.29
N VAL A 140 12.58 20.37 3.22
CA VAL A 140 12.01 19.03 3.10
C VAL A 140 11.64 18.80 1.65
N GLN A 141 12.20 17.74 1.07
CA GLN A 141 11.81 17.24 -0.26
C GLN A 141 10.88 16.05 -0.09
N GLY A 142 9.99 15.83 -1.07
CA GLY A 142 9.00 14.77 -0.99
C GLY A 142 7.89 14.91 -2.02
N THR A 143 7.04 13.90 -2.05
CA THR A 143 5.90 13.83 -2.97
C THR A 143 4.63 14.31 -2.28
N GLY A 144 3.91 15.23 -2.93
CA GLY A 144 2.61 15.70 -2.45
C GLY A 144 2.66 16.47 -1.14
N LEU A 145 3.80 17.09 -0.85
CA LEU A 145 3.98 18.00 0.29
C LEU A 145 3.16 19.28 0.11
N SER A 146 2.65 19.81 1.20
CA SER A 146 1.85 21.04 1.24
C SER A 146 2.17 21.87 2.49
N ILE A 147 1.77 23.14 2.48
CA ILE A 147 1.92 24.06 3.63
C ILE A 147 1.13 23.63 4.88
N ALA A 148 0.21 22.67 4.73
CA ALA A 148 -0.56 22.09 5.81
C ALA A 148 0.16 20.92 6.51
N ASP A 149 1.32 20.49 6.01
CA ASP A 149 2.13 19.41 6.59
C ASP A 149 3.20 19.92 7.58
N ARG A 150 3.10 21.18 8.01
CA ARG A 150 3.95 21.79 9.04
C ARG A 150 3.56 21.36 10.44
#